data_AF-A0A4Y7QML6-F1
#
_entry.id   AF-A0A4Y7QML6-F1
#
_cell.length_a   1.000
_cell.length_b   1.000
_cell.length_c   1.000
_cell.angle_alpha   90.00
_cell.angle_beta   90.00
_cell.angle_gamma   90.00
#
_symmetry.space_group_name_H-M   'P 1'
#
loop_
_entity.id
_entity.type
_entity.pdbx_description
1 polymer ?
#
loop_
_entity_poly.entity_id
_entity_poly.type
_entity_poly.pdbx_seq_one_letter_code
_entity_poly.pdbx_strand_id
1 'polypeptide(L)'
;MSLMLLKTRTAPSRLICHVNCPSELVHVLTQIAFSPSLVQIVARPPVLLTHIAQVYLTPPPPASTPEKFWRVFSPFAEREQDVESLVFGTGAEGGGGGGSSDEFVVEMLVRSGGEGKRKNVERSIEGWSEAKNGPCELCDLDTLKNVWTRPRSIPDLKEASIDPTQGLPFNLSLTPAQVELRSLVPLPYAYDGQRQTEKSKPPSGQILYDPDSADDIDEEDPDEDLDI
;
A
#
# COMPACT_ATOMS: atom_id res chain seq x y z
N MET A 1 31.69 19.17 24.98
CA MET A 1 31.66 20.64 24.85
C MET A 1 30.26 21.14 25.16
N SER A 2 30.14 22.13 26.04
CA SER A 2 28.89 22.56 26.67
C SER A 2 27.92 23.23 25.68
N LEU A 3 26.64 22.81 25.71
CA LEU A 3 25.50 23.39 24.99
C LEU A 3 25.37 24.93 25.14
N MET A 4 25.98 25.54 26.15
CA MET A 4 25.96 26.99 26.34
C MET A 4 26.69 27.76 25.22
N LEU A 5 27.75 27.20 24.63
CA LEU A 5 28.50 27.89 23.57
C LEU A 5 27.73 27.99 22.24
N LEU A 6 26.76 27.09 22.03
CA LEU A 6 25.89 27.11 20.86
C LEU A 6 24.82 28.22 20.98
N LYS A 7 24.37 28.52 22.22
CA LYS A 7 23.38 29.57 22.49
C LYS A 7 23.92 31.00 22.32
N THR A 8 25.24 31.18 22.35
CA THR A 8 25.88 32.50 22.18
C THR A 8 26.13 32.88 20.72
N ARG A 9 25.79 32.01 19.74
CA ARG A 9 26.00 32.30 18.32
C ARG A 9 24.87 33.17 17.77
N THR A 10 25.22 34.22 17.04
CA THR A 10 24.28 35.11 16.35
C THR A 10 23.46 34.35 15.31
N ALA A 11 22.16 34.64 15.25
CA ALA A 11 21.23 33.98 14.33
C ALA A 11 21.37 34.54 12.89
N PRO A 12 21.15 33.72 11.85
CA PRO A 12 20.91 32.27 11.91
C PRO A 12 22.23 31.48 11.99
N SER A 13 22.41 30.68 13.04
CA SER A 13 23.52 29.72 13.13
C SER A 13 23.03 28.34 12.69
N ARG A 14 23.73 27.72 11.73
CA ARG A 14 23.45 26.37 11.22
C ARG A 14 24.47 25.41 11.82
N LEU A 15 23.98 24.34 12.45
CA LEU A 15 24.80 23.21 12.87
C LEU A 15 24.56 22.07 11.89
N ILE A 16 25.62 21.54 11.28
CA ILE A 16 25.57 20.35 10.43
C ILE A 16 26.32 19.26 11.18
N CYS A 17 25.63 18.18 11.52
CA CYS A 17 26.20 17.01 12.17
C CYS A 17 26.13 15.84 11.21
N HIS A 18 27.28 15.28 10.83
CA HIS A 18 27.34 14.00 10.15
C HIS A 18 27.34 12.89 11.20
N VAL A 19 26.39 11.98 11.12
CA VAL A 19 26.24 10.88 12.06
C VAL A 19 26.05 9.60 11.27
N ASN A 20 26.88 8.60 11.54
CA ASN A 20 26.71 7.27 10.99
C ASN A 20 25.77 6.48 11.90
N CYS A 21 24.97 5.62 11.29
CA CYS A 21 24.06 4.70 11.97
C CYS A 21 24.76 3.33 12.12
N PRO A 22 24.65 2.66 13.28
CA PRO A 22 23.91 3.08 14.49
C PRO A 22 24.68 4.12 15.33
N SER A 23 23.96 5.05 15.99
CA SER A 23 24.55 6.04 16.89
C SER A 23 23.60 6.49 17.99
N GLU A 24 24.08 6.49 19.23
CA GLU A 24 23.34 6.94 20.41
C GLU A 24 22.95 8.43 20.34
N LEU A 25 23.72 9.23 19.59
CA LEU A 25 23.44 10.66 19.41
C LEU A 25 22.20 10.89 18.56
N VAL A 26 21.86 9.98 17.64
CA VAL A 26 20.70 10.13 16.75
C VAL A 26 19.42 10.21 17.57
N HIS A 27 19.26 9.33 18.57
CA HIS A 27 18.08 9.35 19.43
C HIS A 27 17.91 10.69 20.15
N VAL A 28 19.01 11.26 20.68
CA VAL A 28 18.99 12.54 21.39
C VAL A 28 18.69 13.71 20.45
N LEU A 29 19.31 13.73 19.27
CA LEU A 29 19.17 14.81 18.30
C LEU A 29 17.81 14.80 17.60
N THR A 30 17.18 13.63 17.43
CA THR A 30 15.89 13.50 16.75
C THR A 30 14.69 13.66 17.69
N GLN A 31 14.88 13.91 18.99
CA GLN A 31 13.77 14.19 19.89
C GLN A 31 13.04 15.48 19.47
N ILE A 32 11.70 15.46 19.54
CA ILE A 32 10.87 16.63 19.18
C ILE A 32 11.16 17.84 20.08
N ALA A 33 11.64 17.60 21.30
CA ALA A 33 12.03 18.63 22.25
C ALA A 33 13.40 19.28 21.96
N PHE A 34 14.25 18.66 21.12
CA PHE A 34 15.62 19.15 20.91
C PHE A 34 15.65 20.47 20.15
N SER A 35 15.01 20.52 18.98
CA SER A 35 14.88 21.76 18.21
C SER A 35 13.65 21.72 17.30
N PRO A 36 12.81 22.78 17.31
CA PRO A 36 11.65 22.87 16.42
C PRO A 36 12.00 23.16 14.95
N SER A 37 13.22 23.63 14.66
CA SER A 37 13.71 23.94 13.32
C SER A 37 14.66 22.87 12.76
N LEU A 38 14.66 21.69 13.38
CA LEU A 38 15.50 20.59 12.96
C LEU A 38 15.06 20.08 11.58
N VAL A 39 15.99 20.09 10.64
CA VAL A 39 15.89 19.36 9.37
C VAL A 39 16.77 18.13 9.48
N GLN A 40 16.17 16.97 9.28
CA GLN A 40 16.86 15.70 9.24
C GLN A 40 16.96 15.25 7.78
N ILE A 41 18.15 14.86 7.38
CA ILE A 41 18.46 14.34 6.04
C ILE A 41 19.09 12.98 6.24
N VAL A 42 18.52 11.95 5.62
CA VAL A 42 18.99 10.56 5.75
C VAL A 42 19.22 9.99 4.37
N ALA A 43 20.44 9.54 4.09
CA ALA A 43 20.74 8.76 2.90
C ALA A 43 20.22 7.33 3.09
N ARG A 44 19.45 6.85 2.12
CA ARG A 44 18.81 5.54 2.09
C ARG A 44 19.26 4.78 0.84
N PRO A 45 19.45 3.46 0.92
CA PRO A 45 19.83 2.68 -0.25
C PRO A 45 18.63 2.54 -1.21
N PRO A 46 18.81 2.66 -2.54
CA PRO A 46 17.69 2.58 -3.50
C PRO A 46 16.93 1.25 -3.45
N VAL A 47 17.61 0.14 -3.12
CA VAL A 47 17.00 -1.20 -2.97
C VAL A 47 15.80 -1.21 -2.00
N LEU A 48 15.78 -0.30 -1.03
CA LEU A 48 14.66 -0.13 -0.11
C LEU A 48 13.35 0.19 -0.87
N LEU A 49 13.38 1.11 -1.83
CA LEU A 49 12.21 1.47 -2.61
C LEU A 49 11.78 0.35 -3.55
N THR A 50 12.75 -0.38 -4.13
CA THR A 50 12.48 -1.57 -4.93
C THR A 50 11.77 -2.64 -4.11
N HIS A 51 12.27 -2.93 -2.90
CA HIS A 51 11.66 -3.88 -1.97
C HIS A 51 10.24 -3.45 -1.58
N ILE A 52 10.03 -2.17 -1.21
CA ILE A 52 8.70 -1.66 -0.84
C ILE A 52 7.72 -1.75 -2.02
N ALA A 53 8.16 -1.41 -3.22
CA ALA A 53 7.35 -1.54 -4.43
C ALA A 53 6.97 -2.99 -4.74
N GLN A 54 7.88 -3.95 -4.48
CA GLN A 54 7.71 -5.35 -4.81
C GLN A 54 6.93 -6.15 -3.78
N VAL A 55 7.34 -6.08 -2.52
CA VAL A 55 6.80 -6.91 -1.44
C VAL A 55 5.53 -6.31 -0.86
N TYR A 56 5.45 -4.98 -0.79
CA TYR A 56 4.29 -4.29 -0.20
C TYR A 56 3.38 -3.65 -1.25
N LEU A 57 3.68 -3.81 -2.55
CA LEU A 57 2.89 -3.25 -3.66
C LEU A 57 2.58 -1.74 -3.46
N THR A 58 3.55 -1.03 -2.89
CA THR A 58 3.42 0.39 -2.53
C THR A 58 4.60 1.18 -3.11
N PRO A 59 4.68 1.32 -4.44
CA PRO A 59 5.77 2.06 -5.07
C PRO A 59 5.78 3.53 -4.62
N PRO A 60 6.93 4.22 -4.66
CA PRO A 60 7.02 5.63 -4.30
C PRO A 60 6.04 6.50 -5.13
N PRO A 61 5.57 7.63 -4.57
CA PRO A 61 4.78 8.60 -5.32
C PRO A 61 5.50 9.06 -6.60
N PRO A 62 4.77 9.31 -7.71
CA PRO A 62 3.31 9.39 -7.82
C PRO A 62 2.60 8.04 -8.05
N ALA A 63 3.32 6.92 -8.10
CA ALA A 63 2.74 5.62 -8.43
C ALA A 63 1.81 5.05 -7.34
N SER A 64 1.93 5.53 -6.10
CA SER A 64 0.97 5.32 -5.01
C SER A 64 0.69 6.64 -4.27
N THR A 65 -0.36 6.66 -3.45
CA THR A 65 -0.67 7.85 -2.64
C THR A 65 0.43 8.06 -1.57
N PRO A 66 0.82 9.32 -1.30
CA PRO A 66 1.85 9.60 -0.29
C PRO A 66 1.53 8.98 1.08
N GLU A 67 0.27 9.01 1.51
CA GLU A 67 -0.18 8.44 2.79
C GLU A 67 0.08 6.93 2.88
N LYS A 68 -0.28 6.18 1.82
CA LYS A 68 -0.06 4.74 1.75
C LYS A 68 1.44 4.42 1.75
N PHE A 69 2.21 5.17 0.97
CA PHE A 69 3.66 5.03 0.89
C PHE A 69 4.32 5.26 2.25
N TRP A 70 4.10 6.42 2.88
CA TRP A 70 4.75 6.77 4.14
C TRP A 70 4.38 5.84 5.30
N ARG A 71 3.16 5.29 5.30
CA ARG A 71 2.72 4.30 6.27
C ARG A 71 3.54 3.01 6.24
N VAL A 72 4.03 2.62 5.06
CA VAL A 72 4.88 1.42 4.89
C VAL A 72 6.37 1.79 5.00
N PHE A 73 6.77 2.86 4.32
CA PHE A 73 8.17 3.27 4.22
C PHE A 73 8.78 3.64 5.58
N SER A 74 8.12 4.51 6.35
CA SER A 74 8.70 5.05 7.59
C SER A 74 9.09 3.96 8.60
N PRO A 75 8.17 3.05 9.01
CA PRO A 75 8.52 2.02 9.98
C PRO A 75 9.52 1.00 9.44
N PHE A 76 9.50 0.72 8.12
CA PHE A 76 10.47 -0.19 7.52
C PHE A 76 11.87 0.43 7.50
N ALA A 77 11.98 1.68 7.07
CA ALA A 77 13.25 2.38 6.94
C ALA A 77 13.96 2.58 8.29
N GLU A 78 13.22 2.59 9.40
CA GLU A 78 13.78 2.66 10.76
C GLU A 78 14.32 1.29 11.26
N ARG A 79 14.00 0.18 10.61
CA ARG A 79 14.51 -1.16 10.96
C ARG A 79 15.85 -1.41 10.29
N GLU A 80 16.92 -0.93 10.92
CA GLU A 80 18.30 -1.00 10.42
C GLU A 80 18.71 -2.40 9.96
N GLN A 81 18.42 -3.43 10.76
CA GLN A 81 18.78 -4.81 10.43
C GLN A 81 18.10 -5.33 9.15
N ASP A 82 16.84 -4.96 8.91
CA ASP A 82 16.12 -5.36 7.69
C ASP A 82 16.73 -4.65 6.48
N VAL A 83 17.02 -3.35 6.62
CA VAL A 83 17.64 -2.55 5.56
C VAL A 83 19.05 -3.05 5.24
N GLU A 84 19.85 -3.38 6.24
CA GLU A 84 21.18 -3.99 6.06
C GLU A 84 21.08 -5.35 5.37
N SER A 85 20.11 -6.17 5.75
CA SER A 85 19.87 -7.47 5.10
C SER A 85 19.50 -7.30 3.62
N LEU A 86 18.75 -6.26 3.25
CA LEU A 86 18.46 -5.97 1.84
C LEU A 86 19.69 -5.54 1.04
N VAL A 87 20.63 -4.83 1.67
CA VAL A 87 21.84 -4.32 1.00
C VAL A 87 22.92 -5.40 0.91
N PHE A 88 23.17 -6.11 2.02
CA PHE A 88 24.31 -7.03 2.20
C PHE A 88 23.92 -8.51 2.24
N GLY A 89 22.63 -8.83 2.33
CA GLY A 89 22.15 -10.20 2.50
C GLY A 89 22.34 -11.07 1.26
N THR A 90 22.60 -12.35 1.50
CA THR A 90 22.88 -13.35 0.45
C THR A 90 21.63 -14.01 -0.13
N GLY A 91 20.43 -13.69 0.39
CA GLY A 91 19.21 -14.50 0.24
C GLY A 91 18.05 -13.89 -0.56
N ALA A 92 18.21 -12.72 -1.17
CA ALA A 92 17.20 -12.25 -2.12
C ALA A 92 17.32 -13.04 -3.42
N GLU A 93 16.20 -13.55 -3.96
CA GLU A 93 16.12 -14.06 -5.33
C GLU A 93 16.42 -12.89 -6.29
N GLY A 94 17.72 -12.71 -6.57
CA GLY A 94 18.30 -11.47 -7.07
C GLY A 94 19.47 -11.11 -6.16
N GLY A 95 20.63 -11.73 -6.45
CA GLY A 95 21.80 -11.82 -5.57
C GLY A 95 22.16 -10.56 -4.78
N GLY A 96 22.67 -10.80 -3.57
CA GLY A 96 23.16 -9.76 -2.65
C GLY A 96 24.03 -8.73 -3.37
N GLY A 97 23.73 -7.45 -3.13
CA GLY A 97 24.36 -6.33 -3.84
C GLY A 97 23.39 -5.28 -4.38
N GLY A 98 22.23 -5.06 -3.73
CA GLY A 98 21.30 -4.00 -4.12
C GLY A 98 21.81 -2.57 -3.83
N GLY A 99 22.96 -2.44 -3.19
CA GLY A 99 23.63 -1.14 -2.98
C GLY A 99 24.38 -0.72 -4.24
N SER A 100 23.84 0.26 -4.97
CA SER A 100 24.66 1.06 -5.87
C SER A 100 25.50 2.04 -5.04
N SER A 101 26.80 2.12 -5.29
CA SER A 101 27.67 3.14 -4.68
C SER A 101 27.40 4.53 -5.24
N ASP A 102 26.85 4.59 -6.46
CA ASP A 102 26.82 5.81 -7.27
C ASP A 102 25.45 6.51 -7.19
N GLU A 103 24.46 5.83 -6.60
CA GLU A 103 23.08 6.32 -6.44
C GLU A 103 22.55 6.06 -5.04
N PHE A 104 21.88 7.05 -4.46
CA PHE A 104 21.16 6.89 -3.20
C PHE A 104 19.87 7.71 -3.19
N VAL A 105 19.00 7.39 -2.24
CA VAL A 105 17.76 8.14 -1.99
C VAL A 105 17.96 9.01 -0.77
N VAL A 106 17.52 10.26 -0.82
CA VAL A 106 17.57 11.18 0.30
C VAL A 106 16.18 11.31 0.88
N GLU A 107 16.02 10.88 2.13
CA GLU A 107 14.83 11.17 2.93
C GLU A 107 15.05 12.48 3.68
N MET A 108 14.14 13.43 3.48
CA MET A 108 14.11 14.70 4.20
C MET A 108 12.93 14.74 5.16
N LEU A 109 13.21 15.10 6.41
CA LEU A 109 12.19 15.35 7.43
C LEU A 109 12.37 16.77 7.97
N VAL A 110 11.40 17.62 7.67
CA VAL A 110 11.36 19.02 8.09
C VAL A 110 10.35 19.18 9.20
N ARG A 111 10.81 19.61 10.37
CA ARG A 111 9.93 19.98 11.47
C ARG A 111 9.63 21.47 11.39
N SER A 112 8.36 21.81 11.50
CA SER A 112 7.92 23.19 11.65
C SER A 112 7.11 23.32 12.94
N GLY A 113 7.51 24.24 13.82
CA GLY A 113 6.86 24.40 15.12
C GLY A 113 7.45 25.56 15.92
N GLY A 114 7.10 26.80 15.57
CA GLY A 114 7.46 27.97 16.37
C GLY A 114 6.47 28.23 17.51
N GLU A 115 6.83 29.15 18.42
CA GLU A 115 5.90 29.69 19.42
C GLU A 115 4.58 30.10 18.74
N GLY A 116 3.47 29.47 19.14
CA GLY A 116 2.12 29.74 18.62
C GLY A 116 1.73 29.05 17.30
N LYS A 117 2.61 28.28 16.63
CA LYS A 117 2.25 27.50 15.43
C LYS A 117 2.02 26.02 15.77
N ARG A 118 1.05 25.40 15.09
CA ARG A 118 0.85 23.93 15.18
C ARG A 118 2.12 23.23 14.73
N LYS A 119 2.56 22.24 15.51
CA LYS A 119 3.67 21.37 15.14
C LYS A 119 3.27 20.58 13.90
N ASN A 120 4.05 20.68 12.83
CA ASN A 120 3.87 19.91 11.62
C ASN A 120 5.21 19.24 11.24
N VAL A 121 5.12 18.01 10.73
CA VAL A 121 6.26 17.24 10.24
C VAL A 121 6.00 16.95 8.77
N GLU A 122 6.86 17.50 7.91
CA GLU A 122 6.82 17.24 6.49
C GLU A 122 7.92 16.23 6.13
N ARG A 123 7.56 15.24 5.31
CA ARG A 123 8.49 14.24 4.79
C ARG A 123 8.50 14.27 3.27
N SER A 124 9.69 14.19 2.69
CA SER A 124 9.89 14.07 1.25
C SER A 124 11.04 13.12 0.96
N ILE A 125 11.06 12.59 -0.27
CA ILE A 125 12.14 11.77 -0.79
C ILE A 125 12.59 12.32 -2.14
N GLU A 126 13.90 12.32 -2.37
CA GLU A 126 14.51 12.69 -3.65
C GLU A 126 15.62 11.69 -4.01
N GLY A 127 15.98 11.61 -5.29
CA GLY A 127 17.11 10.82 -5.75
C GLY A 127 18.40 11.63 -5.73
N TRP A 128 19.53 10.95 -5.57
CA TRP A 128 20.85 11.51 -5.80
C TRP A 128 21.65 10.56 -6.68
N SER A 129 22.30 11.11 -7.71
CA SER A 129 23.11 10.35 -8.65
C SER A 129 24.47 11.02 -8.83
N GLU A 130 25.55 10.24 -8.69
CA GLU A 130 26.91 10.70 -8.97
C GLU A 130 27.09 11.04 -10.45
N ALA A 131 26.45 10.29 -11.36
CA ALA A 131 26.49 10.55 -12.80
C ALA A 131 25.93 11.94 -13.16
N LYS A 132 24.95 12.43 -12.38
CA LYS A 132 24.37 13.78 -12.53
C LYS A 132 25.04 14.82 -11.62
N ASN A 133 25.95 14.39 -10.74
CA ASN A 133 26.61 15.19 -9.72
C ASN A 133 25.63 16.06 -8.91
N GLY A 134 24.50 15.48 -8.50
CA GLY A 134 23.46 16.25 -7.82
C GLY A 134 22.15 15.51 -7.59
N PRO A 135 21.15 16.24 -7.06
CA PRO A 135 19.81 15.72 -6.84
C PRO A 135 19.10 15.49 -8.17
N CYS A 136 18.24 14.47 -8.21
CA CYS A 136 17.40 14.13 -9.36
C CYS A 136 16.06 13.54 -8.91
N GLU A 137 15.13 13.43 -9.87
CA GLU A 137 13.88 12.73 -9.64
C GLU A 137 14.12 11.23 -9.39
N LEU A 138 13.22 10.58 -8.66
CA LEU A 138 13.36 9.14 -8.37
C LEU A 138 13.23 8.27 -9.63
N CYS A 139 12.51 8.75 -10.65
CA CYS A 139 12.38 8.08 -11.95
C CYS A 139 13.65 8.12 -12.79
N ASP A 140 14.57 9.01 -12.45
CA ASP A 140 15.84 9.16 -13.15
C ASP A 140 16.93 8.23 -12.61
N LEU A 141 16.72 7.59 -11.46
CA LEU A 141 17.68 6.67 -10.87
C LEU A 141 17.69 5.36 -11.67
N ASP A 142 18.87 4.98 -12.16
CA ASP A 142 19.05 3.77 -12.95
C ASP A 142 18.68 2.52 -12.15
N THR A 143 19.02 2.52 -10.86
CA THR A 143 18.66 1.46 -9.90
C THR A 143 17.15 1.28 -9.70
N LEU A 144 16.35 2.32 -9.93
CA LEU A 144 14.90 2.31 -9.71
C LEU A 144 14.09 2.12 -10.99
N LYS A 145 14.70 1.97 -12.16
CA LYS A 145 13.99 1.82 -13.44
C LYS A 145 12.87 0.78 -13.38
N ASN A 146 13.12 -0.37 -12.76
CA ASN A 146 12.17 -1.49 -12.63
C ASN A 146 10.96 -1.20 -11.73
N VAL A 147 11.03 -0.14 -10.91
CA VAL A 147 9.90 0.33 -10.11
C VAL A 147 8.91 1.11 -10.98
N TRP A 148 9.42 1.84 -11.97
CA TRP A 148 8.66 2.74 -12.84
C TRP A 148 8.21 2.11 -14.15
N THR A 149 8.99 1.18 -14.70
CA THR A 149 8.75 0.56 -16.00
C THR A 149 7.73 -0.57 -15.98
N ARG A 150 7.16 -0.94 -14.81
CA ARG A 150 6.18 -2.02 -14.75
C ARG A 150 4.96 -1.67 -15.60
N PRO A 151 4.66 -2.42 -16.67
CA PRO A 151 3.34 -2.39 -17.24
C PRO A 151 2.43 -2.95 -16.16
N ARG A 152 1.55 -2.09 -15.63
CA ARG A 152 0.46 -2.52 -14.78
C ARG A 152 -0.40 -3.50 -15.59
N SER A 153 -0.16 -4.79 -15.44
CA SER A 153 -1.18 -5.83 -15.65
C SER A 153 -2.15 -5.91 -14.47
N ILE A 154 -2.26 -4.81 -13.71
CA ILE A 154 -3.32 -4.54 -12.76
C ILE A 154 -3.99 -3.28 -13.33
N PRO A 155 -5.14 -3.38 -14.01
CA PRO A 155 -5.82 -2.21 -14.53
C PRO A 155 -6.04 -1.24 -13.37
N ASP A 156 -5.50 -0.03 -13.50
CA ASP A 156 -5.95 1.09 -12.70
C ASP A 156 -7.45 1.18 -12.81
N LEU A 157 -8.08 1.42 -11.66
CA LEU A 157 -9.44 1.91 -11.50
C LEU A 157 -9.56 3.29 -12.18
N LYS A 158 -9.53 3.30 -13.50
CA LYS A 158 -10.29 4.24 -14.31
C LYS A 158 -11.50 3.45 -14.75
N GLU A 159 -12.67 3.82 -14.25
CA GLU A 159 -13.97 3.38 -14.72
C GLU A 159 -14.12 3.66 -16.22
N ALA A 160 -13.58 2.77 -17.03
CA ALA A 160 -14.12 2.44 -18.33
C ALA A 160 -14.47 0.97 -18.20
N SER A 161 -15.76 0.67 -18.32
CA SER A 161 -16.41 -0.63 -18.18
C SER A 161 -15.87 -1.69 -19.15
N ILE A 162 -14.62 -2.12 -18.93
CA ILE A 162 -14.09 -3.32 -19.55
C ILE A 162 -14.57 -4.46 -18.65
N ASP A 163 -15.56 -5.18 -19.16
CA ASP A 163 -16.08 -6.39 -18.57
C ASP A 163 -14.92 -7.33 -18.18
N PRO A 164 -14.71 -7.62 -16.88
CA PRO A 164 -13.58 -8.39 -16.39
C PRO A 164 -13.60 -9.85 -16.86
N THR A 165 -14.68 -10.28 -17.51
CA THR A 165 -14.81 -11.61 -18.09
C THR A 165 -14.23 -11.72 -19.50
N GLN A 166 -13.80 -10.61 -20.10
CA GLN A 166 -13.17 -10.58 -21.42
C GLN A 166 -11.75 -11.17 -21.36
N GLY A 167 -11.51 -12.25 -22.12
CA GLY A 167 -10.19 -12.91 -22.23
C GLY A 167 -10.05 -14.22 -21.43
N LEU A 168 -11.11 -14.69 -20.80
CA LEU A 168 -11.14 -16.03 -20.21
C LEU A 168 -11.16 -17.10 -21.30
N PRO A 169 -10.50 -18.26 -21.10
CA PRO A 169 -10.55 -19.38 -22.05
C PRO A 169 -11.92 -20.07 -22.09
N PHE A 170 -12.87 -19.62 -21.26
CA PHE A 170 -14.25 -20.06 -21.21
C PHE A 170 -15.16 -18.85 -21.04
N ASN A 171 -16.40 -18.95 -21.53
CA ASN A 171 -17.37 -17.88 -21.42
C ASN A 171 -18.11 -17.98 -20.07
N LEU A 172 -18.13 -16.88 -19.30
CA LEU A 172 -18.91 -16.77 -18.06
C LEU A 172 -20.36 -16.34 -18.31
N SER A 173 -20.63 -15.73 -19.47
CA SER A 173 -21.97 -15.32 -19.89
C SER A 173 -22.61 -16.38 -20.78
N LEU A 174 -23.91 -16.61 -20.62
CA LEU A 174 -24.67 -17.43 -21.55
C LEU A 174 -24.94 -16.61 -22.81
N THR A 175 -24.76 -17.21 -23.98
CA THR A 175 -25.25 -16.61 -25.23
C THR A 175 -26.78 -16.63 -25.26
N PRO A 176 -27.44 -15.72 -26.01
CA PRO A 176 -28.91 -15.72 -26.10
C PRO A 176 -29.50 -17.08 -26.46
N ALA A 177 -28.85 -17.80 -27.39
CA ALA A 177 -29.24 -19.16 -27.77
C ALA A 177 -29.09 -20.18 -26.62
N GLN A 178 -28.08 -20.04 -25.76
CA GLN A 178 -27.90 -20.91 -24.58
C GLN A 178 -28.93 -20.62 -23.50
N VAL A 179 -29.35 -19.36 -23.33
CA VAL A 179 -30.43 -18.98 -22.43
C VAL A 179 -31.75 -19.60 -22.89
N GLU A 180 -32.07 -19.51 -24.18
CA GLU A 180 -33.25 -20.15 -24.77
C GLU A 180 -33.23 -21.68 -24.63
N LEU A 181 -32.08 -22.32 -24.85
CA LEU A 181 -31.96 -23.76 -24.66
C LEU A 181 -32.15 -24.16 -23.19
N ARG A 182 -31.61 -23.37 -22.25
CA ARG A 182 -31.75 -23.63 -20.81
C ARG A 182 -33.20 -23.52 -20.34
N SER A 183 -33.99 -22.59 -20.88
CA SER A 183 -35.40 -22.43 -20.51
C SER A 183 -36.28 -23.59 -21.01
N LEU A 184 -35.84 -24.31 -22.04
CA LEU A 184 -36.51 -25.49 -22.57
C LEU A 184 -36.16 -26.79 -21.83
N VAL A 185 -35.13 -26.79 -20.99
CA VAL A 185 -34.74 -27.97 -20.21
C VAL A 185 -35.77 -28.20 -19.09
N PRO A 186 -36.51 -29.32 -19.11
CA PRO A 186 -37.47 -29.62 -18.06
C PRO A 186 -36.74 -29.82 -16.72
N LEU A 187 -37.13 -29.05 -15.70
CA LEU A 187 -36.57 -29.21 -14.36
C LEU A 187 -37.10 -30.50 -13.73
N PRO A 188 -36.24 -31.44 -13.26
CA PRO A 188 -36.67 -32.74 -12.76
C PRO A 188 -37.65 -32.70 -11.57
N TYR A 189 -37.74 -31.56 -10.86
CA TYR A 189 -38.54 -31.39 -9.65
C TYR A 189 -39.31 -30.06 -9.61
N ALA A 190 -39.57 -29.41 -10.75
CA ALA A 190 -40.45 -28.26 -10.75
C ALA A 190 -41.85 -28.70 -10.31
N TYR A 191 -42.22 -28.33 -9.08
CA TYR A 191 -43.57 -28.47 -8.55
C TYR A 191 -44.46 -27.46 -9.27
N ASP A 192 -45.01 -27.84 -10.42
CA ASP A 192 -46.14 -27.11 -10.98
C ASP A 192 -47.30 -27.30 -10.01
N GLY A 193 -47.77 -26.22 -9.40
CA GLY A 193 -48.89 -26.21 -8.43
C GLY A 193 -50.22 -26.74 -9.00
N GLN A 194 -50.24 -27.23 -10.24
CA GLN A 194 -51.35 -27.97 -10.80
C GLN A 194 -51.36 -29.40 -10.26
N ARG A 195 -52.14 -29.58 -9.20
CA ARG A 195 -52.69 -30.85 -8.73
C ARG A 195 -53.00 -31.77 -9.92
N GLN A 196 -52.13 -32.73 -10.18
CA GLN A 196 -52.55 -33.97 -10.81
C GLN A 196 -53.47 -34.66 -9.81
N THR A 197 -54.76 -34.57 -10.09
CA THR A 197 -55.74 -35.54 -9.65
C THR A 197 -55.20 -36.93 -9.92
N GLU A 198 -55.13 -37.72 -8.86
CA GLU A 198 -54.97 -39.19 -8.86
C GLU A 198 -53.55 -39.76 -9.08
N LYS A 199 -52.75 -39.82 -8.00
CA LYS A 199 -52.46 -41.04 -7.23
C LYS A 199 -51.19 -40.86 -6.38
N SER A 200 -51.22 -41.46 -5.19
CA SER A 200 -50.18 -41.50 -4.15
C SER A 200 -49.90 -40.17 -3.42
N LYS A 201 -50.62 -39.97 -2.32
CA LYS A 201 -50.37 -38.97 -1.28
C LYS A 201 -49.03 -39.30 -0.60
N PRO A 202 -47.96 -38.47 -0.70
CA PRO A 202 -46.87 -38.56 0.26
C PRO A 202 -47.37 -38.05 1.62
N PRO A 203 -46.86 -38.56 2.76
CA PRO A 203 -47.25 -38.03 4.05
C PRO A 203 -46.93 -36.54 4.08
N SER A 204 -47.94 -35.73 4.37
CA SER A 204 -47.80 -34.31 4.67
C SER A 204 -46.97 -34.18 5.95
N GLY A 205 -45.64 -34.22 5.81
CA GLY A 205 -44.72 -33.78 6.85
C GLY A 205 -44.93 -32.28 7.00
N GLN A 206 -45.69 -31.90 8.01
CA GLN A 206 -45.79 -30.50 8.40
C GLN A 206 -44.44 -30.14 9.03
N ILE A 207 -43.65 -29.33 8.34
CA ILE A 207 -42.43 -28.76 8.91
C ILE A 207 -42.92 -27.72 9.92
N LEU A 208 -42.88 -28.08 11.20
CA LEU A 208 -43.22 -27.19 12.30
C LEU A 208 -41.94 -26.45 12.67
N TYR A 209 -41.80 -25.25 12.12
CA TYR A 209 -40.74 -24.33 12.49
C TYR A 209 -41.19 -23.53 13.71
N ASP A 210 -40.42 -23.60 14.78
CA ASP A 210 -40.63 -22.79 15.98
C ASP A 210 -39.53 -21.72 15.95
N PRO A 211 -39.84 -20.47 15.58
CA PRO A 211 -38.82 -19.42 15.45
C PRO A 211 -38.20 -19.19 16.82
N ASP A 212 -36.89 -19.41 16.94
CA ASP A 212 -36.15 -19.02 18.13
C ASP A 212 -35.68 -17.57 17.99
N SER A 213 -35.36 -16.93 19.11
CA SER A 213 -34.96 -15.52 19.15
C SER A 213 -33.57 -15.24 18.55
N ALA A 214 -32.96 -16.20 17.85
CA ALA A 214 -31.76 -16.02 17.05
C ALA A 214 -32.06 -15.85 15.54
N ASP A 215 -33.31 -16.03 15.12
CA ASP A 215 -33.79 -15.80 13.75
C ASP A 215 -34.14 -14.32 13.48
N ASP A 216 -34.06 -13.48 14.52
CA ASP A 216 -34.26 -12.03 14.51
C ASP A 216 -32.92 -11.27 14.26
N ILE A 217 -31.86 -12.00 13.91
CA ILE A 217 -30.52 -11.52 13.59
C ILE A 217 -30.33 -11.96 12.13
N ASP A 218 -30.77 -11.18 11.14
CA ASP A 218 -30.10 -9.95 10.69
C ASP A 218 -31.12 -8.93 10.12
N GLU A 219 -31.51 -7.89 10.88
CA GLU A 219 -32.36 -6.78 10.39
C GLU A 219 -31.64 -5.81 9.43
N GLU A 220 -30.44 -6.14 8.96
CA GLU A 220 -29.64 -5.31 8.04
C GLU A 220 -29.45 -6.09 6.74
N ASP A 221 -30.55 -6.35 6.01
CA ASP A 221 -30.50 -6.89 4.66
C ASP A 221 -29.79 -5.83 3.79
N PRO A 222 -28.54 -6.09 3.35
CA PRO A 222 -27.67 -5.08 2.75
C PRO A 222 -28.14 -4.60 1.36
N ASP A 223 -29.28 -5.11 0.91
CA ASP A 223 -30.01 -4.78 -0.30
C ASP A 223 -31.11 -3.72 -0.10
N GLU A 224 -31.47 -3.33 1.14
CA GLU A 224 -32.40 -2.19 1.36
C GLU A 224 -31.79 -0.82 1.02
N ASP A 225 -30.46 -0.68 1.02
CA ASP A 225 -29.75 0.56 0.61
C ASP A 225 -29.34 0.56 -0.88
N LEU A 226 -29.72 -0.47 -1.65
CA LEU A 226 -29.44 -0.53 -3.09
C LEU A 226 -30.54 0.17 -3.90
N ASP A 227 -30.42 1.50 -4.02
CA ASP A 227 -31.16 2.28 -5.02
C ASP A 227 -30.77 1.80 -6.44
N ILE A 228 -31.64 1.00 -7.07
CA ILE A 228 -31.60 0.65 -8.51
C ILE A 228 -32.42 1.61 -9.37
#